data_AF-A0A2X1WFG8-F1
#
_entry.id   AF-A0A2X1WFG8-F1
#
_cell.length_a   1.000
_cell.length_b   1.000
_cell.length_c   1.000
_cell.angle_alpha   90.00
_cell.angle_beta   90.00
_cell.angle_gamma   90.00
#
_symmetry.space_group_name_H-M   'P 1'
#
loop_
_entity.id
_entity.type
_entity.pdbx_description
1 polymer ?
#
loop_
_entity_poly.entity_id
_entity_poly.type
_entity_poly.pdbx_seq_one_letter_code
_entity_poly.pdbx_strand_id
1 'polypeptide(L)'
;MEQAKTKINIHESTIKNHMQHQPAEQALVFKLAAAAPLKRSYGNYGRHRTKAKRRQQKHKQLSTQSKLSATQAQGQRYEALAIDFLKAQGLLLLAKNLRCKVGEIDCLMLDAQTLVFVEIRQRSYAYYGGAAASINQQKQLRIKLAANYFLPQICHRLGLKQMPYCRFDSVTFDGKKQDMQWLKNAFS
;
A
#
# COMPACT_ATOMS: atom_id res chain seq x y z
N MET A 1 -32.19 -23.11 17.81
CA MET A 1 -31.66 -22.29 18.91
C MET A 1 -30.46 -21.52 18.37
N GLU A 2 -30.69 -20.24 18.11
CA GLU A 2 -29.85 -19.36 17.29
C GLU A 2 -28.80 -18.66 18.18
N GLN A 3 -27.52 -18.84 17.85
CA GLN A 3 -26.43 -18.22 18.61
C GLN A 3 -26.28 -16.76 18.20
N ALA A 4 -26.45 -15.87 19.18
CA ALA A 4 -26.36 -14.43 19.05
C ALA A 4 -24.95 -14.00 18.60
N LYS A 5 -24.86 -13.40 17.41
CA LYS A 5 -23.68 -12.67 16.93
C LYS A 5 -23.59 -11.34 17.68
N THR A 6 -22.69 -11.25 18.65
CA THR A 6 -22.38 -10.01 19.37
C THR A 6 -21.85 -8.97 18.38
N LYS A 7 -22.70 -8.00 18.02
CA LYS A 7 -22.29 -6.75 17.37
C LYS A 7 -21.43 -5.97 18.38
N ILE A 8 -20.11 -6.02 18.23
CA ILE A 8 -19.22 -5.20 19.04
C ILE A 8 -19.32 -3.77 18.51
N ASN A 9 -20.01 -2.94 19.30
CA ASN A 9 -20.16 -1.53 19.06
C ASN A 9 -18.80 -0.88 19.36
N ILE A 10 -17.99 -0.69 18.31
CA ILE A 10 -16.74 0.06 18.41
C ILE A 10 -17.16 1.48 18.74
N HIS A 11 -17.03 1.87 20.01
CA HIS A 11 -17.45 3.17 20.53
C HIS A 11 -17.10 4.27 19.52
N GLU A 12 -18.13 4.85 18.90
CA GLU A 12 -17.96 5.99 17.97
C GLU A 12 -17.11 7.07 18.62
N SER A 13 -17.15 7.20 19.95
CA SER A 13 -16.36 8.15 20.72
C SER A 13 -14.84 7.94 20.64
N THR A 14 -14.31 6.74 20.41
CA THR A 14 -12.84 6.55 20.36
C THR A 14 -12.26 7.04 19.03
N ILE A 15 -12.99 6.83 17.93
CA ILE A 15 -12.62 7.36 16.61
C ILE A 15 -13.02 8.84 16.51
N LYS A 16 -14.22 9.23 16.97
CA LYS A 16 -14.69 10.64 16.97
C LYS A 16 -13.89 11.54 17.91
N ASN A 17 -13.48 11.08 19.10
CA ASN A 17 -12.63 11.91 19.99
C ASN A 17 -11.23 12.12 19.41
N HIS A 18 -10.72 11.20 18.57
CA HIS A 18 -9.49 11.45 17.80
C HIS A 18 -9.73 12.34 16.58
N MET A 19 -10.98 12.50 16.14
CA MET A 19 -11.38 13.35 15.01
C MET A 19 -11.82 14.76 15.41
N GLN A 20 -12.10 15.03 16.69
CA GLN A 20 -12.63 16.33 17.16
C GLN A 20 -11.57 17.40 17.49
N HIS A 21 -10.28 17.08 17.42
CA HIS A 21 -9.21 18.08 17.45
C HIS A 21 -8.42 18.01 16.14
N GLN A 22 -9.00 18.57 15.08
CA GLN A 22 -8.25 18.88 13.86
C GLN A 22 -7.19 19.96 14.16
N PRO A 23 -6.00 19.78 13.60
CA PRO A 23 -5.62 20.65 12.50
C PRO A 23 -5.43 19.83 11.23
N ALA A 24 -6.25 20.13 10.23
CA ALA A 24 -6.14 19.73 8.82
C ALA A 24 -6.10 18.22 8.51
N GLU A 25 -6.79 17.82 7.46
CA GLU A 25 -6.85 16.48 6.84
C GLU A 25 -5.49 15.84 6.47
N GLN A 26 -4.36 16.44 6.85
CA GLN A 26 -3.00 16.04 6.54
C GLN A 26 -2.25 15.37 7.72
N ALA A 27 -2.79 15.39 8.94
CA ALA A 27 -2.05 15.04 10.16
C ALA A 27 -2.01 13.55 10.54
N LEU A 28 -2.79 12.67 9.90
CA LEU A 28 -2.83 11.23 10.27
C LEU A 28 -1.90 10.34 9.44
N VAL A 29 -1.22 10.88 8.41
CA VAL A 29 -0.26 10.08 7.63
C VAL A 29 0.99 9.84 8.46
N PHE A 30 1.04 8.75 9.20
CA PHE A 30 2.20 8.43 10.03
C PHE A 30 3.25 7.68 9.21
N LYS A 31 4.52 8.06 9.41
CA LYS A 31 5.67 7.39 8.79
C LYS A 31 5.96 6.09 9.56
N LEU A 32 5.49 4.96 9.04
CA LEU A 32 5.97 3.64 9.45
C LEU A 32 7.18 3.23 8.62
N ALA A 33 8.34 3.79 8.93
CA ALA A 33 9.60 3.23 8.45
C ALA A 33 10.07 2.15 9.43
N ALA A 34 10.22 0.92 8.95
CA ALA A 34 10.80 -0.16 9.74
C ALA A 34 12.27 -0.38 9.38
N ALA A 35 13.12 -0.51 10.39
CA ALA A 35 14.58 -0.53 10.30
C ALA A 35 15.14 -1.59 9.32
N ALA A 36 15.80 -1.12 8.25
CA ALA A 36 17.02 -1.63 7.60
C ALA A 36 17.01 -1.27 6.09
N PRO A 37 18.17 -0.91 5.48
CA PRO A 37 18.24 -0.59 4.07
C PRO A 37 18.05 -1.87 3.23
N LEU A 38 16.89 -2.01 2.58
CA LEU A 38 16.71 -3.05 1.57
C LEU A 38 17.52 -2.68 0.32
N LYS A 39 18.77 -3.17 0.27
CA LYS A 39 19.44 -3.41 -1.00
C LYS A 39 18.65 -4.49 -1.74
N ARG A 40 18.23 -4.13 -2.95
CA ARG A 40 17.52 -4.91 -3.98
C ARG A 40 16.00 -4.69 -3.98
N SER A 41 15.60 -3.85 -4.93
CA SER A 41 14.29 -3.91 -5.59
C SER A 41 14.01 -5.36 -5.96
N TYR A 42 13.00 -5.97 -5.33
CA TYR A 42 12.49 -7.31 -5.67
C TYR A 42 11.56 -7.26 -6.89
N GLY A 43 11.85 -6.39 -7.85
CA GLY A 43 11.19 -6.32 -9.14
C GLY A 43 12.06 -6.97 -10.22
N ASN A 44 11.93 -8.27 -10.40
CA ASN A 44 12.41 -8.98 -11.59
C ASN A 44 11.52 -10.20 -11.92
N TYR A 45 10.20 -10.03 -11.83
CA TYR A 45 9.27 -10.95 -12.47
C TYR A 45 9.00 -10.42 -13.88
N GLY A 46 9.65 -11.02 -14.88
CA GLY A 46 9.33 -10.81 -16.30
C GLY A 46 10.34 -10.05 -17.17
N ARG A 47 11.65 -10.08 -16.89
CA ARG A 47 12.66 -9.69 -17.90
C ARG A 47 13.75 -10.75 -18.05
N HIS A 48 13.66 -11.54 -19.11
CA HIS A 48 14.87 -12.08 -19.75
C HIS A 48 15.68 -10.87 -20.23
N ARG A 49 16.72 -10.51 -19.49
CA ARG A 49 17.71 -9.53 -19.92
C ARG A 49 19.06 -10.24 -19.98
N THR A 50 19.56 -10.37 -21.19
CA THR A 50 20.84 -10.96 -21.53
C THR A 50 21.99 -10.23 -20.84
N LYS A 51 23.04 -11.01 -20.52
CA LYS A 51 24.24 -10.65 -19.76
C LYS A 51 24.91 -9.37 -20.27
N ALA A 52 25.31 -8.49 -19.35
CA ALA A 52 26.38 -7.52 -19.59
C ALA A 52 27.25 -7.38 -18.33
N LYS A 53 28.56 -7.37 -18.56
CA LYS A 53 29.66 -7.67 -17.63
C LYS A 53 29.91 -6.61 -16.55
N ARG A 54 30.51 -7.07 -15.44
CA ARG A 54 31.17 -6.29 -14.38
C ARG A 54 32.34 -5.44 -14.92
N ARG A 55 32.46 -4.20 -14.43
CA ARG A 55 33.69 -3.41 -14.12
C ARG A 55 33.24 -1.97 -13.80
N GLN A 56 33.79 -1.18 -12.90
CA GLN A 56 34.68 -1.28 -11.74
C GLN A 56 34.49 0.07 -11.01
N GLN A 57 34.62 0.10 -9.68
CA GLN A 57 34.48 1.28 -8.82
C GLN A 57 35.37 2.47 -9.24
N LYS A 58 34.86 3.71 -9.09
CA LYS A 58 35.66 4.86 -8.60
C LYS A 58 34.79 6.05 -8.16
N HIS A 59 35.19 6.64 -7.04
CA HIS A 59 34.62 7.78 -6.30
C HIS A 59 34.23 9.00 -7.13
N LYS A 60 33.12 9.69 -6.78
CA LYS A 60 33.14 11.09 -6.30
C LYS A 60 31.76 11.61 -5.88
N GLN A 61 31.72 12.13 -4.65
CA GLN A 61 30.94 13.26 -4.14
C GLN A 61 29.40 13.19 -4.12
N LEU A 62 28.89 13.39 -2.90
CA LEU A 62 27.50 13.64 -2.55
C LEU A 62 26.97 14.86 -3.31
N SER A 63 26.02 14.65 -4.22
CA SER A 63 25.04 15.66 -4.58
C SER A 63 23.65 15.08 -4.32
N THR A 64 22.99 15.66 -3.34
CA THR A 64 21.68 15.34 -2.77
C THR A 64 20.57 15.81 -3.70
N GLN A 65 20.42 15.16 -4.85
CA GLN A 65 19.12 15.05 -5.53
C GLN A 65 19.20 13.95 -6.58
N SER A 66 18.93 12.71 -6.20
CA SER A 66 18.78 11.63 -7.17
C SER A 66 17.55 11.93 -8.03
N LYS A 67 17.75 12.35 -9.29
CA LYS A 67 16.66 12.45 -10.27
C LYS A 67 15.97 11.08 -10.36
N LEU A 68 14.68 11.02 -10.06
CA LEU A 68 13.87 9.81 -10.20
C LEU A 68 13.95 9.32 -11.65
N SER A 69 14.05 8.00 -11.85
CA SER A 69 13.89 7.45 -13.20
C SER A 69 12.48 7.70 -13.73
N ALA A 70 12.30 7.75 -15.05
CA ALA A 70 10.99 7.94 -15.67
C ALA A 70 9.95 6.92 -15.17
N THR A 71 10.36 5.67 -14.94
CA THR A 71 9.50 4.62 -14.38
C THR A 71 9.09 4.90 -12.94
N GLN A 72 10.01 5.42 -12.11
CA GLN A 72 9.69 5.77 -10.72
C GLN A 72 8.75 6.99 -10.64
N ALA A 73 9.01 8.01 -11.46
CA ALA A 73 8.12 9.17 -11.54
C ALA A 73 6.71 8.78 -12.03
N GLN A 74 6.63 7.89 -13.02
CA GLN A 74 5.35 7.36 -13.49
C GLN A 74 4.63 6.56 -12.40
N GLY A 75 5.35 5.72 -11.64
CA GLY A 75 4.80 4.97 -10.52
C GLY A 75 4.22 5.89 -9.44
N GLN A 76 4.97 6.93 -9.05
CA GLN A 76 4.49 7.93 -8.07
C GLN A 76 3.24 8.67 -8.54
N ARG A 77 3.13 8.96 -9.85
CA ARG A 77 1.93 9.59 -10.41
C ARG A 77 0.70 8.69 -10.26
N TYR A 78 0.81 7.40 -10.57
CA TYR A 78 -0.31 6.47 -10.39
C TYR A 78 -0.64 6.21 -8.92
N GLU A 79 0.38 6.19 -8.06
CA GLU A 79 0.19 6.12 -6.61
C GLU A 79 -0.66 7.30 -6.11
N ALA A 80 -0.31 8.52 -6.51
CA ALA A 80 -1.06 9.73 -6.15
C ALA A 80 -2.50 9.68 -6.66
N LEU A 81 -2.71 9.35 -7.93
CA LEU A 81 -4.05 9.25 -8.53
C LEU A 81 -4.94 8.24 -7.81
N ALA A 82 -4.40 7.06 -7.47
CA ALA A 82 -5.14 6.04 -6.75
C ALA A 82 -5.51 6.50 -5.33
N ILE A 83 -4.57 7.14 -4.62
CA ILE A 83 -4.81 7.67 -3.28
C ILE A 83 -5.89 8.75 -3.30
N ASP A 84 -5.81 9.69 -4.24
CA ASP A 84 -6.79 10.77 -4.37
C ASP A 84 -8.18 10.22 -4.71
N PHE A 85 -8.26 9.22 -5.59
CA PHE A 85 -9.50 8.52 -5.86
C PHE A 85 -10.07 7.86 -4.61
N LEU A 86 -9.28 7.06 -3.88
CA LEU A 86 -9.75 6.37 -2.67
C LEU A 86 -10.22 7.35 -1.59
N LYS A 87 -9.53 8.49 -1.44
CA LYS A 87 -9.98 9.59 -0.57
C LYS A 87 -11.32 10.16 -1.01
N ALA A 88 -11.51 10.39 -2.31
CA ALA A 88 -12.79 10.83 -2.86
C ALA A 88 -13.92 9.80 -2.65
N GLN A 89 -13.58 8.52 -2.48
CA GLN A 89 -14.51 7.45 -2.09
C GLN A 89 -14.76 7.37 -0.57
N GLY A 90 -14.23 8.31 0.22
CA GLY A 90 -14.44 8.42 1.67
C GLY A 90 -13.43 7.67 2.54
N LEU A 91 -12.36 7.10 1.96
CA LEU A 91 -11.33 6.43 2.74
C LEU A 91 -10.31 7.44 3.29
N LEU A 92 -9.84 7.19 4.51
CA LEU A 92 -8.80 8.03 5.14
C LEU A 92 -7.42 7.41 4.93
N LEU A 93 -6.48 8.19 4.41
CA LEU A 93 -5.09 7.76 4.26
C LEU A 93 -4.37 7.73 5.61
N LEU A 94 -3.87 6.55 6.00
CA LEU A 94 -3.10 6.36 7.23
C LEU A 94 -1.59 6.30 6.98
N ALA A 95 -1.16 5.66 5.89
CA ALA A 95 0.25 5.56 5.54
C ALA A 95 0.43 5.29 4.04
N LYS A 96 1.62 5.60 3.54
CA LYS A 96 2.06 5.26 2.17
C LYS A 96 3.44 4.62 2.19
N ASN A 97 3.76 3.87 1.15
CA ASN A 97 5.07 3.28 0.91
C ASN A 97 5.58 2.46 2.11
N LEU A 98 4.72 1.62 2.69
CA LEU A 98 5.06 0.74 3.81
C LEU A 98 6.02 -0.35 3.33
N ARG A 99 7.25 -0.36 3.85
CA ARG A 99 8.30 -1.28 3.41
C ARG A 99 8.95 -1.97 4.60
N CYS A 100 9.02 -3.30 4.54
CA CYS A 100 9.66 -4.13 5.55
C CYS A 100 10.46 -5.24 4.88
N LYS A 101 11.24 -6.00 5.66
CA LYS A 101 12.14 -7.05 5.14
C LYS A 101 11.46 -8.13 4.30
N VAL A 102 10.16 -8.36 4.50
CA VAL A 102 9.39 -9.44 3.84
C VAL A 102 8.53 -8.95 2.67
N GLY A 103 8.21 -7.66 2.60
CA GLY A 103 7.29 -7.13 1.60
C GLY A 103 7.08 -5.63 1.67
N GLU A 104 6.22 -5.16 0.78
CA GLU A 104 5.84 -3.76 0.64
C GLU A 104 4.33 -3.66 0.43
N ILE A 105 3.75 -2.52 0.85
CA ILE A 105 2.35 -2.13 0.64
C ILE A 105 2.36 -0.67 0.20
N ASP A 106 1.66 -0.36 -0.88
CA ASP A 106 1.70 0.98 -1.47
C ASP A 106 1.00 2.01 -0.59
N CYS A 107 -0.19 1.70 -0.08
CA CYS A 107 -0.82 2.51 0.95
C CYS A 107 -1.70 1.73 1.92
N LEU A 108 -1.92 2.34 3.09
CA LEU A 108 -2.83 1.89 4.12
C LEU A 108 -3.93 2.95 4.25
N MET A 109 -5.17 2.51 4.12
CA MET A 109 -6.36 3.33 4.26
C MET A 109 -7.22 2.85 5.43
N LEU A 110 -8.12 3.71 5.91
CA LEU A 110 -9.19 3.37 6.83
C LEU A 110 -10.54 3.56 6.12
N ASP A 111 -11.32 2.49 6.07
CA ASP A 111 -12.70 2.44 5.57
C ASP A 111 -13.62 2.14 6.75
N ALA A 112 -14.20 3.20 7.35
CA ALA A 112 -14.88 3.16 8.65
C ALA A 112 -14.02 2.51 9.76
N GLN A 113 -14.22 1.23 10.04
CA GLN A 113 -13.49 0.46 11.06
C GLN A 113 -12.53 -0.58 10.47
N THR A 114 -12.39 -0.61 9.14
CA THR A 114 -11.57 -1.60 8.42
C THR A 114 -10.26 -0.97 7.98
N LEU A 115 -9.14 -1.58 8.36
CA LEU A 115 -7.83 -1.28 7.79
C LEU A 115 -7.74 -1.89 6.39
N VAL A 116 -7.50 -1.06 5.39
CA VAL A 116 -7.44 -1.47 4.00
C VAL A 116 -6.00 -1.34 3.50
N PHE A 117 -5.37 -2.48 3.24
CA PHE A 117 -4.04 -2.56 2.64
C PHE A 117 -4.18 -2.57 1.12
N VAL A 118 -3.66 -1.56 0.44
CA VAL A 118 -3.87 -1.36 -0.98
C VAL A 118 -2.58 -1.58 -1.76
N GLU A 119 -2.66 -2.40 -2.80
CA GLU A 119 -1.65 -2.50 -3.87
C GLU A 119 -2.10 -1.67 -5.08
N ILE A 120 -1.20 -0.90 -5.66
CA ILE A 120 -1.47 -0.02 -6.81
C ILE A 120 -0.64 -0.52 -7.99
N ARG A 121 -1.30 -0.91 -9.08
CA ARG A 121 -0.62 -1.46 -10.27
C ARG A 121 -0.95 -0.70 -11.54
N GLN A 122 0.09 -0.28 -12.25
CA GLN A 122 -0.05 0.09 -13.66
C GLN A 122 0.19 -1.13 -14.54
N ARG A 123 -0.77 -1.45 -15.41
CA ARG A 123 -0.69 -2.53 -16.39
C ARG A 123 -0.42 -1.95 -17.77
N SER A 124 0.58 -2.49 -18.46
CA SER A 124 0.92 -2.05 -19.82
C SER A 124 -0.10 -2.50 -20.87
N TYR A 125 -0.79 -3.62 -20.65
CA TYR A 125 -1.78 -4.19 -21.57
C TYR A 125 -2.94 -4.83 -20.78
N ALA A 126 -4.17 -4.56 -21.21
CA ALA A 126 -5.39 -5.07 -20.57
C ALA A 126 -5.64 -6.58 -20.84
N TYR A 127 -5.00 -7.15 -21.87
CA TYR A 127 -5.36 -8.45 -22.46
C TYR A 127 -5.05 -9.72 -21.63
N TYR A 128 -4.21 -9.66 -20.59
CA TYR A 128 -3.87 -10.84 -19.78
C TYR A 128 -4.49 -10.79 -18.38
N GLY A 129 -5.44 -11.70 -18.11
CA GLY A 129 -5.88 -12.12 -16.76
C GLY A 129 -6.79 -11.17 -15.96
N GLY A 130 -7.16 -10.01 -16.50
CA GLY A 130 -7.94 -9.01 -15.76
C GLY A 130 -7.20 -8.41 -14.54
N ALA A 131 -7.82 -7.44 -13.88
CA ALA A 131 -7.20 -6.72 -12.77
C ALA A 131 -6.89 -7.61 -11.56
N ALA A 132 -7.73 -8.62 -11.28
CA ALA A 132 -7.53 -9.55 -10.16
C ALA A 132 -6.33 -10.50 -10.36
N ALA A 133 -6.12 -11.06 -11.56
CA ALA A 133 -4.97 -11.93 -11.80
C ALA A 133 -3.63 -11.18 -11.84
N SER A 134 -3.66 -9.84 -11.86
CA SER A 134 -2.43 -9.03 -11.81
C SER A 134 -1.71 -9.10 -10.46
N ILE A 135 -2.40 -9.55 -9.40
CA ILE A 135 -1.81 -9.83 -8.08
C ILE A 135 -1.68 -11.33 -7.92
N ASN A 136 -0.55 -11.87 -8.40
CA ASN A 136 -0.27 -13.30 -8.26
C ASN A 136 -0.10 -13.73 -6.78
N GLN A 137 -0.18 -15.04 -6.53
CA GLN A 137 -0.08 -15.61 -5.17
C GLN A 137 1.18 -15.17 -4.41
N GLN A 138 2.32 -15.05 -5.10
CA GLN A 138 3.56 -14.61 -4.46
C GLN A 138 3.47 -13.16 -3.98
N LYS A 139 2.86 -12.27 -4.78
CA LYS A 139 2.65 -10.87 -4.40
C LYS A 139 1.63 -10.76 -3.27
N GLN A 140 0.52 -11.52 -3.32
CA GLN A 140 -0.45 -11.62 -2.22
C GLN A 140 0.24 -12.02 -0.91
N LEU A 141 1.07 -13.08 -0.93
CA LEU A 141 1.81 -13.54 0.25
C LEU A 141 2.70 -12.44 0.84
N ARG A 142 3.43 -11.69 -0.01
CA ARG A 142 4.31 -10.61 0.46
C ARG A 142 3.53 -9.45 1.08
N ILE A 143 2.39 -9.09 0.50
CA ILE A 143 1.51 -8.05 1.05
C ILE A 143 0.97 -8.50 2.41
N LYS A 144 0.50 -9.76 2.55
CA LYS A 144 0.04 -10.31 3.83
C LYS A 144 1.13 -10.31 4.89
N LEU A 145 2.34 -10.74 4.53
CA LEU A 145 3.48 -10.75 5.45
C LEU A 145 3.86 -9.32 5.88
N ALA A 146 3.82 -8.36 4.97
CA ALA A 146 4.02 -6.95 5.30
C ALA A 146 2.91 -6.40 6.21
N ALA A 147 1.65 -6.75 5.94
CA ALA A 147 0.52 -6.33 6.76
C ALA A 147 0.67 -6.86 8.20
N ASN A 148 0.94 -8.16 8.36
CA ASN A 148 1.21 -8.78 9.66
C ASN A 148 2.38 -8.13 10.39
N TYR A 149 3.42 -7.71 9.66
CA TYR A 149 4.57 -7.01 10.23
C TYR A 149 4.20 -5.63 10.79
N PHE A 150 3.36 -4.86 10.09
CA PHE A 150 3.00 -3.50 10.50
C PHE A 150 1.80 -3.44 11.45
N LEU A 151 0.92 -4.44 11.44
CA LEU A 151 -0.35 -4.41 12.15
C LEU A 151 -0.23 -4.12 13.66
N PRO A 152 0.72 -4.71 14.41
CA PRO A 152 0.91 -4.36 15.82
C PRO A 152 1.26 -2.88 16.04
N GLN A 153 2.10 -2.31 15.16
CA GLN A 153 2.51 -0.90 15.24
C GLN A 153 1.35 0.04 14.88
N ILE A 154 0.53 -0.35 13.90
CA ILE A 154 -0.68 0.37 13.51
C ILE A 154 -1.68 0.36 14.67
N CYS A 155 -1.98 -0.81 15.24
CA CYS A 155 -2.90 -0.94 16.38
C CYS A 155 -2.44 -0.09 17.57
N HIS A 156 -1.15 -0.14 17.90
CA HIS A 156 -0.59 0.68 18.98
C HIS A 156 -0.76 2.19 18.71
N ARG A 157 -0.44 2.66 17.50
CA ARG A 157 -0.57 4.09 17.13
C ARG A 157 -2.01 4.57 17.12
N LEU A 158 -2.94 3.71 16.72
CA LEU A 158 -4.37 4.01 16.68
C LEU A 158 -5.07 3.75 18.04
N GLY A 159 -4.34 3.31 19.07
CA GLY A 159 -4.91 2.99 20.38
C GLY A 159 -5.94 1.84 20.35
N LEU A 160 -5.84 0.94 19.38
CA LEU A 160 -6.78 -0.16 19.20
C LEU A 160 -6.51 -1.26 20.24
N LYS A 161 -7.51 -1.54 21.07
CA LYS A 161 -7.47 -2.62 22.07
C LYS A 161 -7.80 -3.99 21.48
N GLN A 162 -8.43 -4.02 20.31
CA GLN A 162 -8.86 -5.23 19.63
C GLN A 162 -8.30 -5.24 18.21
N MET A 163 -8.18 -6.44 17.65
CA MET A 163 -7.72 -6.60 16.27
C MET A 163 -8.75 -6.00 15.30
N PRO A 164 -8.38 -5.03 14.46
CA PRO A 164 -9.30 -4.44 13.49
C PRO A 164 -9.60 -5.43 12.36
N TYR A 165 -10.74 -5.22 11.70
CA TYR A 165 -10.98 -5.86 10.40
C TYR A 165 -9.93 -5.39 9.40
N CYS A 166 -9.41 -6.33 8.63
CA CYS A 166 -8.41 -6.06 7.60
C CYS A 166 -8.95 -6.48 6.25
N ARG A 167 -8.72 -5.65 5.23
CA ARG A 167 -9.10 -5.90 3.84
C ARG A 167 -7.90 -5.65 2.94
N PHE A 168 -7.75 -6.47 1.90
CA PHE A 168 -6.75 -6.25 0.86
C PHE A 168 -7.43 -5.80 -0.43
N ASP A 169 -7.11 -4.59 -0.88
CA ASP A 169 -7.67 -4.00 -2.09
C ASP A 169 -6.60 -3.85 -3.16
N SER A 170 -7.04 -3.75 -4.41
CA SER A 170 -6.19 -3.43 -5.56
C SER A 170 -6.74 -2.23 -6.29
N VAL A 171 -5.87 -1.28 -6.66
CA VAL A 171 -6.19 -0.26 -7.66
C VAL A 171 -5.33 -0.49 -8.89
N THR A 172 -5.95 -0.77 -10.03
CA THR A 172 -5.24 -1.04 -11.28
C THR A 172 -5.53 0.03 -12.31
N PHE A 173 -4.51 0.42 -13.07
CA PHE A 173 -4.62 1.30 -14.24
C PHE A 173 -4.29 0.52 -15.50
N ASP A 174 -5.23 0.44 -16.44
CA ASP A 174 -5.07 -0.31 -17.67
C ASP A 174 -4.69 0.60 -18.87
N GLY A 175 -3.62 0.19 -19.56
CA GLY A 175 -3.25 0.72 -20.88
C GLY A 175 -2.82 2.19 -20.90
N LYS A 176 -2.94 2.82 -22.09
CA LYS A 176 -2.61 4.24 -22.31
C LYS A 176 -3.72 5.20 -21.88
N LYS A 177 -4.96 4.70 -21.72
CA LYS A 177 -6.15 5.51 -21.43
C LYS A 177 -6.40 5.76 -19.93
N GLN A 178 -5.53 5.24 -19.06
CA GLN A 178 -5.65 5.40 -17.60
C GLN A 178 -6.99 4.90 -17.03
N ASP A 179 -7.55 3.85 -17.64
CA ASP A 179 -8.78 3.23 -17.14
C ASP A 179 -8.48 2.61 -15.76
N MET A 180 -9.06 3.21 -14.73
CA MET A 180 -8.80 2.85 -13.34
C MET A 180 -9.89 1.91 -12.83
N GLN A 181 -9.48 0.83 -12.16
CA GLN A 181 -10.37 -0.11 -11.51
C GLN A 181 -9.95 -0.28 -10.06
N TRP A 182 -10.93 -0.20 -9.15
CA TRP A 182 -10.74 -0.50 -7.73
C TRP A 182 -11.43 -1.82 -7.39
N LEU A 183 -10.63 -2.82 -7.06
CA LEU A 183 -11.09 -4.14 -6.62
C LEU A 183 -11.03 -4.20 -5.10
N LYS A 184 -12.21 -4.18 -4.48
CA LYS A 184 -12.34 -4.46 -3.04
C LYS A 184 -12.19 -5.95 -2.78
N ASN A 185 -11.54 -6.33 -1.67
CA ASN A 185 -11.27 -7.73 -1.34
C ASN A 185 -10.58 -8.48 -2.49
N ALA A 186 -9.57 -7.85 -3.09
CA ALA A 186 -8.82 -8.43 -4.22
C ALA A 186 -8.23 -9.80 -3.88
N PHE A 187 -7.93 -10.05 -2.59
CA PHE A 187 -7.60 -11.35 -2.04
C PHE A 187 -7.85 -11.38 -0.52
N SER A 188 -7.90 -12.59 0.05
CA SER A 188 -8.07 -12.87 1.49
C SER A 188 -6.86 -13.56 2.04
#